data_AF-A0A1J3DP75-F1
#
_entry.id   AF-A0A1J3DP75-F1
#
_cell.length_a   1.000
_cell.length_b   1.000
_cell.length_c   1.000
_cell.angle_alpha   90.00
_cell.angle_beta   90.00
_cell.angle_gamma   90.00
#
_symmetry.space_group_name_H-M   'P 1'
#
loop_
_entity.id
_entity.type
_entity.pdbx_description
1 polymer ?
#
loop_
_entity_poly.entity_id
_entity_poly.type
_entity_poly.pdbx_seq_one_letter_code
_entity_poly.pdbx_strand_id
1 'polypeptide(L)'
;VVLVQENRSFDHTLGWFKELNREIDGVTKSDPKSNPVSSSDPNSLRVVFGDQSQYVDPDPGHSIQDIYEQVFGKPWDSGHPDPNPGQATMSGFAQNAERNKKGMSSAVMNGFKPEALPVYKELVQNFAICDRWFASVPAST
;
A
#
# COMPACT_ATOMS: atom_id res chain seq x y z
N VAL A 1 10.95 15.65 -19.77
CA VAL A 1 9.75 14.79 -19.94
C VAL A 1 9.30 14.35 -18.56
N VAL A 2 8.01 14.41 -18.27
CA VAL A 2 7.43 13.87 -17.02
C VAL A 2 6.46 12.77 -17.43
N LEU A 3 6.69 11.54 -16.97
CA LEU A 3 5.78 10.41 -17.11
C LEU A 3 4.99 10.28 -15.81
N VAL A 4 3.69 10.54 -15.87
CA VAL A 4 2.77 10.36 -14.73
C VAL A 4 2.11 9.00 -14.90
N GLN A 5 2.23 8.16 -13.88
CA GLN A 5 1.61 6.85 -13.82
C GLN A 5 0.42 6.88 -12.87
N GLU A 6 -0.48 5.91 -13.00
CA GLU A 6 -1.78 5.90 -12.33
C GLU A 6 -1.89 4.75 -11.33
N ASN A 7 -2.55 5.03 -10.19
CA ASN A 7 -3.12 4.06 -9.24
C ASN A 7 -2.17 2.96 -8.74
N ARG A 8 -0.89 3.28 -8.53
CA ARG A 8 0.09 2.34 -7.94
C ARG A 8 0.85 3.02 -6.80
N SER A 9 0.88 2.38 -5.64
CA SER A 9 1.68 2.84 -4.49
C SER A 9 3.15 2.46 -4.65
N PHE A 10 4.01 3.10 -3.85
CA PHE A 10 5.43 2.78 -3.81
C PHE A 10 5.67 1.32 -3.45
N ASP A 11 5.10 0.83 -2.34
CA ASP A 11 5.29 -0.57 -1.91
C ASP A 11 4.74 -1.58 -2.92
N HIS A 12 3.65 -1.26 -3.62
CA HIS A 12 3.08 -2.12 -4.65
C HIS A 12 4.05 -2.31 -5.84
N THR A 13 4.78 -1.25 -6.21
CA THR A 13 5.68 -1.26 -7.39
C THR A 13 7.13 -1.59 -7.02
N LEU A 14 7.68 -0.92 -6.02
CA LEU A 14 9.10 -0.93 -5.65
C LEU A 14 9.39 -1.50 -4.26
N GLY A 15 8.37 -1.89 -3.48
CA GLY A 15 8.55 -2.36 -2.10
C GLY A 15 9.55 -3.52 -1.96
N TRP A 16 9.58 -4.45 -2.91
CA TRP A 16 10.50 -5.60 -2.90
C TRP A 16 11.88 -5.33 -3.53
N PHE A 17 12.18 -4.08 -3.91
CA PHE A 17 13.45 -3.74 -4.57
C PHE A 17 14.59 -3.48 -3.56
N LYS A 18 14.32 -3.52 -2.26
CA LYS A 18 15.33 -3.27 -1.21
C LYS A 18 16.51 -4.24 -1.24
N GLU A 19 16.31 -5.47 -1.70
CA GLU A 19 17.41 -6.43 -1.88
C GLU A 19 18.29 -6.08 -3.09
N LEU A 20 17.74 -5.41 -4.10
CA LEU A 20 18.44 -4.94 -5.28
C LEU A 20 19.20 -3.63 -5.02
N ASN A 21 18.56 -2.69 -4.31
CA ASN A 21 19.17 -1.45 -3.84
C ASN A 21 18.81 -1.24 -2.36
N ARG A 22 19.82 -1.37 -1.48
CA ARG A 22 19.67 -1.29 -0.02
C ARG A 22 19.26 0.09 0.50
N GLU A 23 19.42 1.13 -0.31
CA GLU A 23 19.04 2.50 0.05
C GLU A 23 17.53 2.73 -0.05
N ILE A 24 16.79 1.85 -0.75
CA ILE A 24 15.34 1.95 -0.88
C ILE A 24 14.64 1.69 0.47
N ASP A 25 13.75 2.60 0.85
CA ASP A 25 12.78 2.42 1.94
C ASP A 25 11.68 1.41 1.56
N GLY A 26 12.07 0.14 1.46
CA GLY A 26 11.17 -0.99 1.13
C GLY A 26 11.20 -2.11 2.18
N VAL A 27 10.72 -3.29 1.77
CA VAL A 27 10.56 -4.48 2.61
C VAL A 27 11.58 -5.57 2.28
N THR A 28 11.82 -6.47 3.24
CA THR A 28 12.59 -7.71 3.03
C THR A 28 11.84 -8.89 3.65
N LYS A 29 12.16 -10.11 3.21
CA LYS A 29 11.58 -11.32 3.79
C LYS A 29 11.94 -11.53 5.27
N SER A 30 13.05 -10.94 5.71
CA SER A 30 13.51 -10.99 7.10
C SER A 30 12.79 -10.03 8.04
N ASP A 31 12.07 -9.02 7.52
CA ASP A 31 11.29 -8.04 8.28
C ASP A 31 9.89 -7.89 7.64
N PRO A 32 9.03 -8.93 7.77
CA PRO A 32 7.73 -8.95 7.12
C PRO A 32 6.79 -7.89 7.70
N LYS A 33 6.12 -7.15 6.81
CA LYS A 33 5.04 -6.21 7.18
C LYS A 33 3.68 -6.88 7.05
N SER A 34 2.71 -6.44 7.85
CA SER A 34 1.36 -7.01 7.84
C SER A 34 0.31 -6.01 8.28
N ASN A 35 -0.94 -6.24 7.87
CA ASN A 35 -2.11 -5.51 8.33
C ASN A 35 -3.18 -6.46 8.89
N PRO A 36 -3.87 -6.10 9.97
CA PRO A 36 -5.02 -6.85 10.44
C PRO A 36 -6.21 -6.69 9.48
N VAL A 37 -7.04 -7.72 9.36
CA VAL A 37 -8.33 -7.63 8.65
C VAL A 37 -9.34 -6.76 9.42
N SER A 38 -9.14 -6.58 10.73
CA SER A 38 -9.88 -5.66 11.59
C SER A 38 -8.92 -4.97 12.55
N SER A 39 -8.73 -3.66 12.39
CA SER A 39 -7.84 -2.83 13.21
C SER A 39 -8.34 -2.65 14.64
N SER A 40 -9.65 -2.83 14.90
CA SER A 40 -10.22 -2.72 16.24
C SER A 40 -10.14 -4.03 17.05
N ASP A 41 -9.80 -5.15 16.41
CA ASP A 41 -9.72 -6.47 17.05
C ASP A 41 -8.24 -6.88 17.25
N PRO A 42 -7.74 -6.93 18.50
CA PRO A 42 -6.37 -7.36 18.80
C PRO A 42 -6.04 -8.79 18.33
N ASN A 43 -7.06 -9.65 18.17
CA ASN A 43 -6.91 -11.04 17.74
C ASN A 43 -7.20 -11.23 16.25
N SER A 44 -7.33 -10.14 15.50
CA SER A 44 -7.67 -10.21 14.08
C SER A 44 -6.63 -10.98 13.28
N LEU A 45 -7.10 -11.75 12.30
CA LEU A 45 -6.25 -12.34 11.28
C LEU A 45 -5.40 -11.24 10.63
N ARG A 46 -4.11 -11.51 10.47
CA ARG A 46 -3.17 -10.59 9.83
C ARG A 46 -2.83 -11.08 8.43
N VAL A 47 -2.93 -10.19 7.46
CA VAL A 47 -2.47 -10.42 6.10
C VAL A 47 -1.04 -9.90 6.00
N VAL A 48 -0.11 -10.81 5.74
CA VAL A 48 1.31 -10.49 5.53
C VAL A 48 1.49 -9.94 4.12
N PHE A 49 2.26 -8.87 3.98
CA PHE A 49 2.58 -8.29 2.69
C PHE A 49 3.41 -9.30 1.87
N GLY A 50 2.89 -9.69 0.72
CA GLY A 50 3.48 -10.70 -0.16
C GLY A 50 4.05 -10.12 -1.45
N ASP A 51 4.56 -11.01 -2.30
CA ASP A 51 5.26 -10.69 -3.55
C ASP A 51 4.57 -11.26 -4.80
N GLN A 52 3.23 -11.40 -4.74
CA GLN A 52 2.39 -12.08 -5.73
C GLN A 52 1.46 -11.14 -6.52
N SER A 53 1.78 -9.84 -6.62
CA SER A 53 0.96 -8.89 -7.38
C SER A 53 0.81 -9.29 -8.85
N GLN A 54 -0.35 -8.99 -9.43
CA GLN A 54 -0.66 -9.29 -10.82
C GLN A 54 -0.77 -8.01 -11.65
N TYR A 55 -0.47 -8.08 -12.94
CA TYR A 55 -0.61 -6.91 -13.83
C TYR A 55 -2.05 -6.39 -13.90
N VAL A 56 -3.02 -7.28 -13.71
CA VAL A 56 -4.44 -6.97 -13.57
C VAL A 56 -4.87 -7.31 -12.15
N ASP A 57 -4.89 -6.29 -11.30
CA ASP A 57 -5.35 -6.38 -9.91
C ASP A 57 -6.73 -5.70 -9.77
N PRO A 58 -7.53 -6.06 -8.76
CA PRO A 58 -8.72 -5.28 -8.42
C PRO A 58 -8.33 -3.84 -8.07
N ASP A 59 -9.20 -2.89 -8.41
CA ASP A 59 -9.06 -1.47 -8.06
C ASP A 59 -9.50 -1.27 -6.59
N PRO A 60 -8.56 -1.04 -5.65
CA PRO A 60 -8.92 -0.81 -4.26
C PRO A 60 -9.52 0.58 -4.07
N GLY A 61 -10.24 0.77 -2.97
CA GLY A 61 -10.74 2.08 -2.57
C GLY A 61 -9.60 3.10 -2.48
N HIS A 62 -9.76 4.21 -3.18
CA HIS A 62 -8.76 5.29 -3.23
C HIS A 62 -9.43 6.68 -3.14
N SER A 63 -10.65 6.71 -2.60
CA SER A 63 -11.30 7.93 -2.16
C SER A 63 -10.63 8.48 -0.88
N ILE A 64 -10.89 9.74 -0.53
CA ILE A 64 -10.38 10.31 0.73
C ILE A 64 -10.88 9.53 1.96
N GLN A 65 -12.10 8.97 1.89
CA GLN A 65 -12.70 8.16 2.95
C GLN A 65 -11.98 6.81 3.08
N ASP A 66 -11.65 6.18 1.96
CA ASP A 66 -10.89 4.93 1.96
C ASP A 66 -9.47 5.16 2.47
N ILE A 67 -8.79 6.19 1.97
CA ILE A 67 -7.41 6.51 2.38
C ILE A 67 -7.36 6.87 3.87
N TYR A 68 -8.35 7.59 4.39
CA TYR A 68 -8.48 7.84 5.82
C TYR A 68 -8.53 6.53 6.61
N GLU A 69 -9.36 5.57 6.19
CA GLU A 69 -9.43 4.28 6.87
C GLU A 69 -8.11 3.51 6.78
N GLN A 70 -7.48 3.50 5.60
CA GLN A 70 -6.21 2.81 5.37
C GLN A 70 -5.09 3.33 6.29
N VAL A 71 -4.98 4.66 6.40
CA VAL A 71 -3.94 5.34 7.20
C VAL A 71 -4.18 5.24 8.70
N PHE A 72 -5.42 5.39 9.15
CA PHE A 72 -5.74 5.49 10.58
C PHE A 72 -6.31 4.20 11.18
N GLY A 73 -6.63 3.19 10.36
CA GLY A 73 -7.29 1.96 10.80
C GLY A 73 -8.74 2.17 11.28
N LYS A 74 -9.31 3.36 11.08
CA LYS A 74 -10.65 3.75 11.54
C LYS A 74 -11.57 3.99 10.35
N PRO A 75 -12.74 3.34 10.28
CA PRO A 75 -13.70 3.61 9.21
C PRO A 75 -14.09 5.09 9.20
N TRP A 76 -14.30 5.64 8.00
CA TRP A 76 -14.85 6.99 7.86
C TRP A 76 -16.33 7.01 8.27
N ASP A 77 -16.70 7.90 9.20
CA ASP A 77 -18.09 8.19 9.56
C ASP A 77 -18.52 9.50 8.87
N SER A 78 -19.44 9.40 7.91
CA SER A 78 -19.94 10.56 7.18
C SER A 78 -20.92 11.43 7.98
N GLY A 79 -21.54 10.87 9.03
CA GLY A 79 -22.42 11.62 9.94
C GLY A 79 -21.64 12.39 11.00
N HIS A 80 -20.49 11.87 11.41
CA HIS A 80 -19.63 12.46 12.44
C HIS A 80 -18.14 12.30 12.07
N PRO A 81 -17.65 13.03 11.05
CA PRO A 81 -16.25 12.91 10.65
C PRO A 81 -15.34 13.34 11.80
N ASP A 82 -14.40 12.47 12.18
CA ASP A 82 -13.41 12.76 13.21
C ASP A 82 -12.24 13.54 12.59
N PRO A 83 -12.09 14.84 12.89
CA PRO A 83 -10.99 15.64 12.33
C PRO A 83 -9.63 15.26 12.93
N ASN A 84 -9.61 14.51 14.03
CA ASN A 84 -8.40 14.10 14.75
C ASN A 84 -8.43 12.59 15.02
N PRO A 85 -8.32 11.74 13.97
CA PRO A 85 -8.35 10.28 14.09
C PRO A 85 -7.29 9.68 15.02
N GLY A 86 -6.31 10.47 15.47
CA GLY A 86 -5.20 10.04 16.28
C GLY A 86 -3.97 9.72 15.43
N GLN A 87 -3.15 8.78 15.89
CA GLN A 87 -1.93 8.39 15.21
C GLN A 87 -2.22 7.65 13.90
N ALA A 88 -1.50 7.98 12.84
CA ALA A 88 -1.49 7.22 11.60
C ALA A 88 -0.78 5.86 11.82
N THR A 89 -1.56 4.79 12.00
CA THR A 89 -1.06 3.44 12.29
C THR A 89 -0.70 2.64 11.04
N MET A 90 -1.17 3.08 9.86
CA MET A 90 -1.05 2.35 8.61
C MET A 90 -1.60 0.92 8.69
N SER A 91 -2.62 0.70 9.53
CA SER A 91 -3.15 -0.64 9.84
C SER A 91 -4.44 -0.99 9.11
N GLY A 92 -4.99 -0.07 8.30
CA GLY A 92 -6.33 -0.19 7.73
C GLY A 92 -6.39 -0.75 6.31
N PHE A 93 -5.27 -1.03 5.64
CA PHE A 93 -5.27 -1.42 4.22
C PHE A 93 -6.03 -2.72 3.97
N ALA A 94 -5.75 -3.77 4.75
CA ALA A 94 -6.47 -5.04 4.63
C ALA A 94 -7.94 -4.92 5.06
N GLN A 95 -8.23 -4.16 6.12
CA GLN A 95 -9.60 -3.91 6.59
C GLN A 95 -10.45 -3.20 5.54
N ASN A 96 -9.94 -2.10 4.97
CA ASN A 96 -10.64 -1.33 3.96
C ASN A 96 -10.85 -2.17 2.68
N ALA A 97 -9.86 -2.97 2.27
CA ALA A 97 -9.99 -3.89 1.14
C ALA A 97 -11.11 -4.92 1.37
N GLU A 98 -11.15 -5.58 2.53
CA GLU A 98 -12.21 -6.56 2.85
C GLU A 98 -13.61 -5.93 2.92
N ARG A 99 -13.70 -4.67 3.37
CA ARG A 99 -14.95 -3.90 3.39
C ARG A 99 -15.46 -3.61 1.98
N ASN A 100 -14.56 -3.23 1.08
CA ASN A 100 -14.88 -2.93 -0.31
C ASN A 100 -15.25 -4.21 -1.09
N LYS A 101 -14.49 -5.29 -0.92
CA LYS A 101 -14.79 -6.59 -1.51
C LYS A 101 -14.14 -7.72 -0.71
N LYS A 102 -14.96 -8.67 -0.25
CA LYS A 102 -14.47 -9.85 0.47
C LYS A 102 -13.37 -10.58 -0.31
N GLY A 103 -12.24 -10.83 0.34
CA GLY A 103 -11.05 -11.46 -0.22
C GLY A 103 -10.07 -10.51 -0.92
N MET A 104 -10.42 -9.24 -1.12
CA MET A 104 -9.57 -8.26 -1.82
C MET A 104 -8.30 -7.92 -1.04
N SER A 105 -8.27 -8.12 0.28
CA SER A 105 -7.05 -7.90 1.07
C SER A 105 -5.88 -8.74 0.56
N SER A 106 -6.15 -9.93 0.03
CA SER A 106 -5.13 -10.78 -0.59
C SER A 106 -4.50 -10.17 -1.83
N ALA A 107 -5.19 -9.30 -2.57
CA ALA A 107 -4.61 -8.60 -3.71
C ALA A 107 -3.88 -7.32 -3.27
N VAL A 108 -4.53 -6.52 -2.41
CA VAL A 108 -3.99 -5.23 -1.92
C VAL A 108 -2.69 -5.40 -1.12
N MET A 109 -2.58 -6.48 -0.36
CA MET A 109 -1.40 -6.76 0.46
C MET A 109 -0.32 -7.53 -0.30
N ASN A 110 -0.12 -7.24 -1.59
CA ASN A 110 0.99 -7.77 -2.38
C ASN A 110 1.72 -6.65 -3.11
N GLY A 111 2.99 -6.87 -3.43
CA GLY A 111 3.80 -6.02 -4.32
C GLY A 111 4.43 -6.84 -5.44
N PHE A 112 4.99 -6.16 -6.44
CA PHE A 112 5.74 -6.82 -7.51
C PHE A 112 7.18 -7.14 -7.10
N LYS A 113 7.68 -8.29 -7.54
CA LYS A 113 9.12 -8.58 -7.50
C LYS A 113 9.85 -7.83 -8.62
N PRO A 114 11.15 -7.53 -8.46
CA PRO A 114 11.95 -6.93 -9.54
C PRO A 114 11.85 -7.65 -10.87
N GLU A 115 11.74 -8.99 -10.86
CA GLU A 115 11.65 -9.82 -12.07
C GLU A 115 10.35 -9.61 -12.85
N ALA A 116 9.27 -9.20 -12.19
CA ALA A 116 8.00 -8.90 -12.83
C ALA A 116 7.99 -7.50 -13.47
N LEU A 117 8.91 -6.61 -13.08
CA LEU A 117 8.99 -5.24 -13.58
C LEU A 117 10.40 -4.95 -14.14
N PRO A 118 10.80 -5.58 -15.25
CA PRO A 118 12.18 -5.51 -15.75
C PRO A 118 12.61 -4.09 -16.11
N VAL A 119 11.71 -3.25 -16.62
CA VAL A 119 12.03 -1.84 -16.92
C VAL A 119 12.31 -1.06 -15.63
N TYR A 120 11.49 -1.24 -14.58
CA TYR A 120 11.73 -0.61 -13.29
C TYR A 120 13.00 -1.13 -12.63
N LYS A 121 13.30 -2.42 -12.79
CA LYS A 121 14.55 -3.02 -12.32
C LYS A 121 15.75 -2.29 -12.89
N GLU A 122 15.78 -2.06 -14.20
CA GLU A 122 16.85 -1.30 -14.84
C GLU A 122 16.90 0.16 -14.38
N LEU A 123 15.73 0.81 -14.21
CA LEU A 123 15.69 2.19 -13.72
C LEU A 123 16.25 2.31 -12.30
N VAL A 124 15.86 1.39 -11.40
CA VAL A 124 16.35 1.35 -10.01
C VAL A 124 17.86 1.15 -9.94
N GLN A 125 18.46 0.39 -10.87
CA GLN A 125 19.89 0.11 -10.86
C GLN A 125 20.73 1.25 -11.45
N ASN A 126 20.16 2.07 -12.33
CA ASN A 126 20.93 3.04 -13.12
C ASN A 126 20.57 4.50 -12.82
N PHE A 127 19.52 4.77 -12.03
CA PHE A 127 19.03 6.12 -11.75
C PHE A 127 18.65 6.31 -10.29
N ALA A 128 18.49 7.57 -9.89
CA ALA A 128 18.05 7.93 -8.54
C ALA A 128 16.57 7.63 -8.32
N ILE A 129 16.22 7.24 -7.09
CA ILE A 129 14.85 7.00 -6.64
C ILE A 129 14.53 8.03 -5.57
N CYS A 130 13.29 8.54 -5.60
CA CYS A 130 12.72 9.28 -4.49
C CYS A 130 11.67 8.39 -3.82
N ASP A 131 12.02 7.80 -2.69
CA ASP A 131 11.18 6.85 -1.92
C ASP A 131 10.37 7.54 -0.81
N ARG A 132 10.43 8.88 -0.75
CA ARG A 132 9.65 9.73 0.16
C ARG A 132 8.97 10.87 -0.58
N TRP A 133 8.43 10.56 -1.75
CA TRP A 133 7.58 11.43 -2.53
C TRP A 133 6.11 11.08 -2.29
N PHE A 134 5.33 12.04 -1.76
CA PHE A 134 3.93 11.84 -1.39
C PHE A 134 3.01 12.71 -2.24
N ALA A 135 1.79 12.21 -2.48
CA ALA A 135 0.74 13.01 -3.10
C ALA A 135 0.41 14.23 -2.23
N SER A 136 0.10 15.37 -2.86
CA SER A 136 -0.23 16.61 -2.13
C SER A 136 -1.54 16.52 -1.36
N VAL A 137 -2.46 15.66 -1.79
CA VAL A 137 -3.76 15.41 -1.16
C VAL A 137 -4.03 13.90 -1.18
N PRO A 138 -4.54 13.30 -0.09
CA PRO A 138 -4.93 11.89 -0.05
C PRO A 138 -6.27 11.68 -0.77
N ALA A 139 -6.27 11.74 -2.10
CA ALA A 139 -7.47 11.59 -2.91
C ALA A 139 -7.17 10.87 -4.24
N SER A 140 -8.23 10.44 -4.91
CA SER A 140 -8.19 9.96 -6.29
C SER A 140 -7.78 11.08 -7.27
N THR A 141 -7.28 10.68 -8.44
CA THR A 141 -6.95 11.55 -9.58
C THR A 141 -8.17 12.04 -10.34
#